data_AF-A0A7C6ZVK4-F1
#
_entry.id   AF-A0A7C6ZVK4-F1
#
_cell.length_a   1.000
_cell.length_b   1.000
_cell.length_c   1.000
_cell.angle_alpha   90.00
_cell.angle_beta   90.00
_cell.angle_gamma   90.00
#
_symmetry.space_group_name_H-M   'P 1'
#
loop_
_entity.id
_entity.type
_entity.pdbx_description
1 polymer ?
#
loop_
_entity_poly.entity_id
_entity_poly.type
_entity_poly.pdbx_seq_one_letter_code
_entity_poly.pdbx_strand_id
1 'polypeptide(L)'
;MVLLVAIIQSEDVHHLSRRLLEQGFRLTQINACGGLLGTGSVVLLLGVDEPRVSVVLKTIAATCQVRTDVANAAPWLGAVGMAPGTMLAPMEVIVGGAVVFGLPIQRFLQLPLPPANADGEEERGVTVADSESLGQPGAALPDTGGMTKLVVAIVHSDDVNSVVDALLAAGHRLTRLNTAGGFLRRGNATLLVGAKAREVDEVLTLIQTNVRPRTEPNPPQAGMPMYGATVFVLDASLFLRF
;
A
#
# COMPACT_ATOMS: atom_id res chain seq x y z
N MET A 1 -7.86 -13.12 0.72
CA MET A 1 -7.27 -11.94 1.39
C MET A 1 -7.60 -10.68 0.59
N VAL A 2 -7.72 -9.54 1.27
CA VAL A 2 -7.95 -8.22 0.68
C VAL A 2 -6.76 -7.29 0.96
N LEU A 3 -6.36 -6.49 -0.03
CA LEU A 3 -5.45 -5.37 0.16
C LEU A 3 -6.28 -4.11 0.45
N LEU A 4 -6.21 -3.61 1.68
CA LEU A 4 -6.79 -2.34 2.06
C LEU A 4 -5.83 -1.20 1.73
N VAL A 5 -6.33 -0.19 1.02
CA VAL A 5 -5.67 1.07 0.73
C VAL A 5 -6.41 2.18 1.47
N ALA A 6 -5.88 2.60 2.62
CA ALA A 6 -6.49 3.61 3.48
C ALA A 6 -5.76 4.95 3.30
N ILE A 7 -6.45 5.94 2.73
CA ILE A 7 -6.00 7.33 2.64
C ILE A 7 -6.50 8.06 3.89
N ILE A 8 -5.56 8.55 4.70
CA ILE A 8 -5.80 9.20 5.99
C ILE A 8 -5.00 10.50 6.10
N GLN A 9 -5.28 11.29 7.12
CA GLN A 9 -4.54 12.53 7.40
C GLN A 9 -3.25 12.26 8.18
N SER A 10 -2.20 13.05 7.94
CA SER A 10 -0.87 12.88 8.55
C SER A 10 -0.88 12.84 10.09
N GLU A 11 -1.77 13.61 10.71
CA GLU A 11 -1.97 13.71 12.16
C GLU A 11 -2.48 12.39 12.79
N ASP A 12 -3.41 11.70 12.13
CA ASP A 12 -4.02 10.47 12.66
C ASP A 12 -3.12 9.24 12.48
N VAL A 13 -2.19 9.28 11.52
CA VAL A 13 -1.32 8.16 11.11
C VAL A 13 -0.60 7.54 12.30
N HIS A 14 -0.05 8.36 13.21
CA HIS A 14 0.76 7.83 14.30
C HIS A 14 -0.08 6.98 15.26
N HIS A 15 -1.25 7.50 15.67
CA HIS A 15 -2.16 6.81 16.57
C HIS A 15 -2.78 5.57 15.92
N LEU A 16 -3.23 5.68 14.66
CA LEU A 16 -3.82 4.55 13.93
C LEU A 16 -2.79 3.44 13.70
N SER A 17 -1.57 3.81 13.30
CA SER A 17 -0.50 2.84 13.02
C SER A 17 -0.09 2.07 14.27
N ARG A 18 0.03 2.73 15.43
CA ARG A 18 0.31 2.03 16.71
C ARG A 18 -0.79 1.04 17.06
N ARG A 19 -2.06 1.47 17.06
CA ARG A 19 -3.21 0.61 17.36
C ARG A 19 -3.28 -0.62 16.46
N LEU A 20 -3.06 -0.46 15.15
CA LEU A 20 -3.10 -1.58 14.20
C LEU A 20 -1.93 -2.55 14.40
N LEU A 21 -0.72 -2.05 14.67
CA LEU A 21 0.44 -2.89 14.97
C LEU A 21 0.26 -3.65 16.29
N GLU A 22 -0.29 -3.00 17.32
CA GLU A 22 -0.64 -3.61 18.62
C GLU A 22 -1.72 -4.70 18.48
N GLN A 23 -2.64 -4.56 17.52
CA GLN A 23 -3.62 -5.59 17.13
C GLN A 23 -3.06 -6.67 16.18
N GLY A 24 -1.75 -6.67 15.93
CA GLY A 24 -1.09 -7.68 15.11
C GLY A 24 -1.27 -7.52 13.59
N PHE A 25 -1.68 -6.35 13.10
CA PHE A 25 -1.74 -6.05 11.67
C PHE A 25 -0.40 -5.51 11.15
N ARG A 26 -0.10 -5.78 9.88
CA ARG A 26 1.04 -5.17 9.18
C ARG A 26 0.57 -4.08 8.24
N LEU A 27 1.33 -2.99 8.18
CA LEU A 27 1.04 -1.85 7.33
C LEU A 27 2.32 -1.30 6.69
N THR A 28 2.19 -0.82 5.45
CA THR A 28 3.21 -0.02 4.78
C THR A 28 2.68 1.38 4.53
N GLN A 29 3.48 2.38 4.87
CA GLN A 29 3.12 3.78 4.77
C GLN A 29 3.74 4.41 3.51
N ILE A 30 2.91 5.04 2.69
CA ILE A 30 3.32 5.92 1.59
C ILE A 30 2.97 7.35 2.00
N ASN A 31 3.98 8.21 2.09
CA ASN A 31 3.76 9.63 2.33
C ASN A 31 3.21 10.28 1.06
N ALA A 32 2.11 11.03 1.19
CA ALA A 32 1.48 11.75 0.10
C ALA A 32 1.31 13.24 0.47
N CYS A 33 0.92 14.06 -0.50
CA CYS A 33 0.59 15.46 -0.28
C CYS A 33 -0.83 15.72 -0.79
N GLY A 34 -1.71 16.25 0.07
CA GLY A 34 -3.08 16.59 -0.29
C GLY A 34 -3.12 17.90 -1.09
N GLY A 35 -3.52 17.82 -2.36
CA GLY A 35 -3.43 18.95 -3.30
C GLY A 35 -4.41 20.10 -3.12
N LEU A 36 -5.37 20.03 -2.19
CA LEU A 36 -6.45 21.02 -2.05
C LEU A 36 -6.24 22.04 -0.92
N LEU A 37 -5.73 21.62 0.24
CA LEU A 37 -5.64 22.45 1.45
C LEU A 37 -4.23 22.50 2.07
N GLY A 38 -3.22 21.93 1.42
CA GLY A 38 -1.85 21.85 1.96
C GLY A 38 -1.67 20.87 3.14
N THR A 39 -2.75 20.32 3.67
CA THR A 39 -2.73 19.24 4.67
C THR A 39 -2.10 17.98 4.07
N GLY A 40 -1.04 17.47 4.71
CA GLY A 40 -0.41 16.22 4.31
C GLY A 40 -1.36 15.04 4.45
N SER A 41 -1.31 14.12 3.49
CA SER A 41 -2.06 12.87 3.53
C SER A 41 -1.12 11.69 3.50
N VAL A 42 -1.59 10.54 3.95
CA VAL A 42 -0.80 9.32 4.00
C VAL A 42 -1.65 8.17 3.52
N VAL A 43 -1.05 7.31 2.71
CA VAL A 43 -1.69 6.07 2.23
C VAL A 43 -1.09 4.91 3.02
N LEU A 44 -1.94 4.17 3.72
CA LEU A 44 -1.59 2.90 4.35
C LEU A 44 -2.02 1.73 3.45
N LEU A 45 -1.09 0.82 3.18
CA LEU A 45 -1.33 -0.46 2.52
C LEU A 45 -1.34 -1.58 3.56
N LEU A 46 -2.43 -2.34 3.65
CA LEU A 46 -2.58 -3.46 4.60
C LEU A 46 -3.12 -4.70 3.89
N GLY A 47 -2.36 -5.80 3.90
CA GLY A 47 -2.89 -7.12 3.54
C GLY A 47 -3.64 -7.72 4.73
N VAL A 48 -4.92 -8.03 4.55
CA VAL A 48 -5.82 -8.45 5.64
C VAL A 48 -6.71 -9.62 5.20
N ASP A 49 -6.86 -10.62 6.06
CA ASP A 49 -7.82 -11.70 5.88
C ASP A 49 -9.25 -11.18 5.99
N GLU A 50 -10.15 -11.63 5.10
CA GLU A 50 -11.54 -11.16 4.98
C GLU A 50 -12.28 -11.03 6.33
N PRO A 51 -12.22 -12.00 7.28
CA PRO A 51 -12.90 -11.87 8.58
C PRO A 51 -12.37 -10.71 9.44
N ARG A 52 -11.08 -10.38 9.30
CA ARG A 52 -10.38 -9.36 10.10
C ARG A 52 -10.55 -7.95 9.55
N VAL A 53 -11.01 -7.78 8.30
CA VAL A 53 -11.27 -6.45 7.69
C VAL A 53 -12.18 -5.59 8.57
N SER A 54 -13.21 -6.20 9.17
CA SER A 54 -14.14 -5.50 10.06
C SER A 54 -13.48 -4.88 11.31
N VAL A 55 -12.40 -5.49 11.81
CA VAL A 55 -11.63 -4.98 12.96
C VAL A 55 -10.77 -3.78 12.56
N VAL A 56 -10.16 -3.84 11.36
CA VAL A 56 -9.37 -2.73 10.81
C VAL A 56 -10.27 -1.51 10.57
N LEU A 57 -11.42 -1.70 9.92
CA LEU A 57 -12.37 -0.60 9.66
C LEU A 57 -12.89 0.05 10.97
N LYS A 58 -13.18 -0.74 12.00
CA LYS A 58 -13.54 -0.21 13.34
C LYS A 58 -12.40 0.60 13.96
N THR A 59 -11.16 0.12 13.85
CA THR A 59 -9.98 0.82 14.41
C THR A 59 -9.68 2.11 13.66
N ILE A 60 -9.89 2.14 12.33
CA ILE A 60 -9.82 3.35 11.51
C ILE A 60 -10.90 4.34 11.95
N ALA A 61 -12.17 3.94 11.99
CA ALA A 61 -13.29 4.83 12.38
C ALA A 61 -13.17 5.36 13.81
N ALA A 62 -12.59 4.58 14.74
CA ALA A 62 -12.33 5.00 16.12
C ALA A 62 -11.07 5.88 16.29
N THR A 63 -10.38 6.23 15.20
CA THR A 63 -9.14 7.02 15.24
C THR A 63 -9.20 8.21 14.28
N CYS A 64 -9.60 8.00 13.03
CA CYS A 64 -9.71 9.06 12.01
C CYS A 64 -11.10 9.67 12.05
N GLN A 65 -11.23 10.84 12.68
CA GLN A 65 -12.50 11.56 12.80
C GLN A 65 -12.60 12.72 11.82
N VAL A 66 -13.81 13.01 11.37
CA VAL A 66 -14.12 14.23 10.62
C VAL A 66 -14.22 15.39 11.61
N ARG A 67 -13.51 16.48 11.34
CA ARG A 67 -13.58 17.71 12.13
C ARG A 67 -13.67 18.92 11.21
N THR A 68 -14.05 20.05 11.79
CA THR A 68 -14.03 21.35 11.13
C THR A 68 -12.70 22.03 11.47
N ASP A 69 -11.97 22.44 10.44
CA ASP A 69 -10.76 23.26 10.58
C ASP A 69 -11.02 24.65 9.98
N VAL A 70 -10.29 25.65 10.45
CA VAL A 70 -10.50 27.05 10.09
C VAL A 70 -9.34 27.49 9.20
N ALA A 71 -9.55 27.43 7.89
CA ALA A 71 -8.53 27.82 6.93
C ALA A 71 -8.42 29.36 6.90
N ASN A 72 -7.35 29.86 7.51
CA ASN A 72 -6.93 31.25 7.36
C ASN A 72 -6.53 31.49 5.91
N ALA A 73 -7.38 32.16 5.15
CA ALA A 73 -7.08 32.61 3.80
C ALA A 73 -5.95 33.67 3.86
N ALA A 74 -4.70 33.20 3.72
CA ALA A 74 -3.55 34.08 3.65
C ALA A 74 -3.75 35.09 2.50
N PRO A 75 -3.47 36.40 2.70
CA PRO A 75 -3.67 37.39 1.67
C PRO A 75 -2.79 37.04 0.47
N TRP A 76 -3.44 36.68 -0.65
CA TRP A 76 -2.76 36.37 -1.89
C TRP A 76 -1.93 37.59 -2.31
N LEU A 77 -0.61 37.41 -2.52
CA LEU A 77 0.30 38.49 -2.93
C LEU A 77 -0.11 39.22 -4.23
N GLY A 78 -1.06 38.67 -5.00
CA GLY A 78 -1.66 39.33 -6.18
C GLY A 78 -2.82 40.29 -5.88
N ALA A 79 -3.23 40.49 -4.62
CA ALA A 79 -4.37 41.33 -4.22
C ALA A 79 -4.09 42.85 -4.29
N VAL A 80 -3.57 43.32 -5.43
CA VAL A 80 -3.38 44.73 -5.74
C VAL A 80 -4.75 45.42 -5.80
N GLY A 81 -5.02 46.32 -4.85
CA GLY A 81 -6.29 47.05 -4.74
C GLY A 81 -7.16 46.70 -3.53
N MET A 82 -6.81 45.68 -2.74
CA MET A 82 -7.47 45.44 -1.45
C MET A 82 -6.96 46.43 -0.38
N ALA A 83 -7.87 46.88 0.51
CA ALA A 83 -7.53 47.86 1.52
C ALA A 83 -6.62 47.25 2.62
N PRO A 84 -5.65 48.01 3.18
CA PRO A 84 -4.82 47.52 4.28
C PRO A 84 -5.69 47.14 5.48
N GLY A 85 -5.53 45.92 5.99
CA GLY A 85 -6.32 45.41 7.12
C GLY A 85 -7.64 44.71 6.74
N THR A 86 -7.93 44.50 5.45
CA THR A 86 -9.08 43.68 5.04
C THR A 86 -8.81 42.20 5.37
N MET A 87 -9.23 41.74 6.56
CA MET A 87 -9.24 40.32 6.89
C MET A 87 -10.31 39.61 6.08
N LEU A 88 -9.93 38.58 5.34
CA LEU A 88 -10.87 37.62 4.79
C LEU A 88 -11.51 36.86 5.96
N ALA A 89 -12.83 36.70 5.93
CA ALA A 89 -13.54 35.89 6.92
C ALA A 89 -12.96 34.46 6.90
N PRO A 90 -12.65 33.85 8.05
CA PRO A 90 -12.11 32.50 8.08
C PRO A 90 -13.12 31.53 7.45
N MET A 91 -12.66 30.66 6.55
CA MET A 91 -13.53 29.63 5.97
C MET A 91 -13.45 28.35 6.79
N GLU A 92 -14.60 27.85 7.22
CA GLU A 92 -14.72 26.53 7.81
C GLU A 92 -14.59 25.48 6.70
N VAL A 93 -13.58 24.62 6.81
CA VAL A 93 -13.32 23.51 5.91
C VAL A 93 -13.46 22.20 6.68
N ILE A 94 -14.18 21.24 6.09
CA ILE A 94 -14.29 19.89 6.65
C ILE A 94 -13.01 19.14 6.31
N VAL A 95 -12.22 18.84 7.34
CA VAL A 95 -10.86 18.30 7.24
C VAL A 95 -10.80 17.10 8.19
N GLY A 96 -10.86 15.88 7.67
CA GLY A 96 -10.80 14.69 8.52
C GLY A 96 -11.25 13.39 7.86
N GLY A 97 -11.27 12.34 8.68
CA GLY A 97 -11.73 11.01 8.31
C GLY A 97 -10.72 10.17 7.52
N ALA A 98 -11.21 9.07 6.97
CA ALA A 98 -10.42 8.10 6.21
C ALA A 98 -11.21 7.62 4.98
N VAL A 99 -10.55 7.53 3.84
CA VAL A 99 -11.09 6.89 2.63
C VAL A 99 -10.40 5.53 2.49
N VAL A 100 -11.16 4.44 2.47
CA VAL A 100 -10.60 3.07 2.43
C VAL A 100 -11.13 2.32 1.21
N PHE A 101 -10.21 1.86 0.35
CA PHE A 101 -10.51 0.97 -0.76
C PHE A 101 -10.08 -0.46 -0.39
N GLY A 102 -10.92 -1.45 -0.72
CA GLY A 102 -10.55 -2.87 -0.64
C GLY A 102 -10.33 -3.44 -2.03
N LEU A 103 -9.13 -3.99 -2.27
CA LEU A 103 -8.75 -4.61 -3.54
C LEU A 103 -8.64 -6.14 -3.34
N PRO A 104 -9.29 -6.98 -4.17
CA PRO A 104 -9.10 -8.42 -4.10
C PRO A 104 -7.65 -8.78 -4.47
N ILE A 105 -7.03 -9.67 -3.70
CA ILE A 105 -5.68 -10.18 -3.98
C ILE A 105 -5.79 -11.54 -4.65
N GLN A 106 -5.20 -11.71 -5.84
CA GLN A 106 -5.09 -13.02 -6.48
C GLN A 106 -3.96 -13.87 -5.88
N ARG A 107 -2.79 -13.25 -5.65
CA ARG A 107 -1.64 -13.92 -5.03
C ARG A 107 -0.98 -13.02 -3.99
N PHE A 108 -0.70 -13.61 -2.84
CA PHE A 108 0.00 -12.99 -1.73
C PHE A 108 1.27 -13.80 -1.43
N LEU A 109 2.42 -13.14 -1.39
CA LEU A 109 3.70 -13.76 -1.09
C LEU A 109 4.46 -12.94 -0.04
N GLN A 110 5.14 -13.63 0.86
CA GLN A 110 6.08 -13.03 1.81
C GLN A 110 7.43 -13.72 1.60
N LEU A 111 8.47 -12.91 1.36
CA LEU A 111 9.75 -13.37 0.81
C LEU A 111 10.93 -13.01 1.73
N PRO A 112 11.99 -13.85 1.81
CA PRO A 112 12.09 -15.15 1.14
C PRO A 112 11.06 -16.14 1.68
N LEU A 113 10.63 -17.07 0.83
CA LEU A 113 9.77 -18.17 1.26
C LEU A 113 10.50 -18.96 2.37
N PRO A 114 9.76 -19.56 3.33
CA PRO A 114 10.35 -20.52 4.25
C PRO A 114 11.05 -21.63 3.46
N PRO A 115 12.14 -22.23 3.98
CA PRO A 115 12.69 -23.43 3.37
C PRO A 115 11.59 -24.50 3.33
N ALA A 116 11.46 -25.19 2.19
CA ALA A 116 10.54 -26.31 2.06
C ALA A 116 11.00 -27.44 2.98
N ASN A 117 10.34 -27.59 4.13
CA ASN A 117 10.62 -28.69 5.06
C ASN A 117 10.23 -30.02 4.40
N ALA A 118 11.00 -31.07 4.69
CA ALA A 118 10.79 -32.39 4.10
C ALA A 118 9.55 -33.13 4.67
N ASP A 119 8.95 -32.57 5.71
CA ASP A 119 7.75 -33.07 6.38
C ASP A 119 6.56 -32.19 5.95
N GLY A 120 5.56 -32.82 5.33
CA GLY A 120 4.51 -32.16 4.55
C GLY A 120 3.42 -31.42 5.35
N GLU A 121 3.81 -30.45 6.16
CA GLU A 121 2.90 -29.48 6.77
C GLU A 121 2.85 -28.19 5.92
N GLU A 122 1.69 -27.87 5.34
CA GLU A 122 1.47 -26.67 4.52
C GLU A 122 1.45 -25.37 5.35
N GLU A 123 2.59 -24.98 5.91
CA GLU A 123 2.73 -23.72 6.65
C GLU A 123 2.83 -22.49 5.71
N ARG A 124 1.66 -21.96 5.35
CA ARG A 124 1.43 -20.52 5.01
C ARG A 124 2.41 -19.90 4.01
N GLY A 125 2.53 -20.50 2.83
CA GLY A 125 3.18 -19.87 1.66
C GLY A 125 2.32 -20.03 0.41
N VAL A 126 1.96 -18.91 -0.24
CA VAL A 126 1.15 -18.87 -1.47
C VAL A 126 -0.28 -19.40 -1.32
N THR A 127 -1.19 -18.58 -0.80
CA THR A 127 -2.62 -18.77 -1.09
C THR A 127 -2.89 -18.33 -2.53
N VAL A 128 -2.99 -19.28 -3.46
CA VAL A 128 -3.66 -19.03 -4.75
C VAL A 128 -5.16 -19.05 -4.47
N ALA A 129 -5.78 -17.87 -4.45
CA ALA A 129 -7.23 -17.79 -4.36
C ALA A 129 -7.80 -17.91 -5.78
N ASP A 130 -8.13 -19.13 -6.19
CA ASP A 130 -8.94 -19.37 -7.40
C ASP A 130 -10.35 -18.87 -7.14
N SER A 131 -10.56 -17.56 -7.38
CA SER A 131 -11.84 -16.90 -7.21
C SER A 131 -12.75 -17.23 -8.38
N GLU A 132 -13.62 -18.23 -8.22
CA GLU A 132 -14.71 -18.47 -9.15
C GLU A 132 -15.65 -17.26 -9.26
N SER A 133 -16.25 -17.12 -10.45
CA SER A 133 -16.97 -15.94 -10.93
C SER A 133 -18.13 -15.48 -10.03
N LEU A 134 -17.96 -14.33 -9.37
CA LEU A 134 -19.08 -13.48 -8.93
C LEU A 134 -19.59 -12.67 -10.13
N GLY A 135 -20.59 -13.22 -10.84
CA GLY A 135 -21.16 -12.59 -12.03
C GLY A 135 -22.02 -11.35 -11.70
N GLN A 136 -21.83 -10.28 -12.45
CA GLN A 136 -22.85 -9.25 -12.71
C GLN A 136 -22.84 -8.85 -14.20
N PRO A 137 -24.02 -8.58 -14.81
CA PRO A 137 -24.13 -8.23 -16.23
C PRO A 137 -24.06 -6.72 -16.46
N GLY A 138 -23.25 -6.27 -17.44
CA GLY A 138 -23.30 -4.88 -17.92
C GLY A 138 -22.11 -4.46 -18.76
N ALA A 139 -22.34 -4.25 -20.07
CA ALA A 139 -21.42 -3.68 -21.06
C ALA A 139 -20.03 -4.37 -21.19
N ALA A 140 -19.91 -5.25 -22.19
CA ALA A 140 -18.64 -5.86 -22.55
C ALA A 140 -17.65 -4.81 -23.10
N LEU A 141 -16.58 -4.54 -22.35
CA LEU A 141 -15.33 -4.05 -22.90
C LEU A 141 -14.75 -5.13 -23.85
N PRO A 142 -14.08 -4.74 -24.95
CA PRO A 142 -13.58 -5.70 -25.92
C PRO A 142 -12.54 -6.65 -25.29
N ASP A 143 -12.77 -7.96 -25.46
CA ASP A 143 -11.86 -9.01 -25.01
C ASP A 143 -10.46 -8.78 -25.58
N THR A 144 -9.51 -8.50 -24.69
CA THR A 144 -8.10 -8.27 -25.03
C THR A 144 -7.27 -9.34 -24.32
N GLY A 145 -7.25 -10.53 -24.92
CA GLY A 145 -6.60 -11.72 -24.37
C GLY A 145 -5.16 -11.48 -23.92
N GLY A 146 -4.89 -11.75 -22.64
CA GLY A 146 -3.58 -11.54 -22.01
C GLY A 146 -3.64 -10.69 -20.75
N MET A 147 -4.56 -11.00 -19.82
CA MET A 147 -4.83 -10.25 -18.59
C MET A 147 -3.57 -9.69 -17.94
N THR A 148 -3.46 -8.36 -17.92
CA THR A 148 -2.36 -7.67 -17.23
C THR A 148 -2.61 -7.66 -15.73
N LYS A 149 -1.57 -7.86 -14.96
CA LYS A 149 -1.59 -7.85 -13.49
C LYS A 149 -0.75 -6.69 -12.99
N LEU A 150 -1.16 -6.11 -11.86
CA LEU A 150 -0.36 -5.17 -11.10
C LEU A 150 0.30 -5.92 -9.96
N VAL A 151 1.63 -6.02 -9.99
CA VAL A 151 2.44 -6.54 -8.89
C VAL A 151 2.86 -5.37 -8.02
N VAL A 152 2.43 -5.38 -6.76
CA VAL A 152 2.79 -4.41 -5.72
C VAL A 152 3.76 -5.10 -4.77
N ALA A 153 5.05 -4.85 -4.93
CA ALA A 153 6.11 -5.45 -4.13
C ALA A 153 6.69 -4.43 -3.15
N ILE A 154 6.49 -4.65 -1.85
CA ILE A 154 7.11 -3.87 -0.77
C ILE A 154 8.41 -4.58 -0.40
N VAL A 155 9.54 -3.98 -0.76
CA VAL A 155 10.90 -4.53 -0.61
C VAL A 155 11.68 -3.70 0.41
N HIS A 156 12.52 -4.32 1.23
CA HIS A 156 13.37 -3.59 2.18
C HIS A 156 14.46 -2.77 1.47
N SER A 157 14.87 -1.64 2.05
CA SER A 157 15.84 -0.68 1.47
C SER A 157 17.19 -1.29 1.09
N ASP A 158 17.63 -2.31 1.81
CA ASP A 158 18.95 -2.93 1.57
C ASP A 158 18.95 -3.82 0.32
N ASP A 159 17.76 -4.28 -0.11
CA ASP A 159 17.57 -5.26 -1.17
C ASP A 159 16.93 -4.63 -2.44
N VAL A 160 16.22 -3.50 -2.29
CA VAL A 160 15.47 -2.86 -3.37
C VAL A 160 16.31 -2.57 -4.62
N ASN A 161 17.56 -2.13 -4.49
CA ASN A 161 18.38 -1.79 -5.65
C ASN A 161 18.68 -3.06 -6.47
N SER A 162 19.04 -4.17 -5.83
CA SER A 162 19.26 -5.47 -6.50
C SER A 162 18.00 -5.96 -7.23
N VAL A 163 16.84 -5.83 -6.58
CA VAL A 163 15.54 -6.18 -7.18
C VAL A 163 15.21 -5.28 -8.38
N VAL A 164 15.46 -3.97 -8.29
CA VAL A 164 15.22 -3.01 -9.38
C VAL A 164 16.13 -3.31 -10.57
N ASP A 165 17.43 -3.51 -10.33
CA ASP A 165 18.42 -3.78 -11.39
C ASP A 165 18.10 -5.10 -12.11
N ALA A 166 17.72 -6.15 -11.36
CA ALA A 166 17.32 -7.43 -11.94
C ALA A 166 16.03 -7.35 -12.79
N LEU A 167 15.00 -6.63 -12.31
CA LEU A 167 13.76 -6.43 -13.06
C LEU A 167 13.99 -5.60 -14.34
N LEU A 168 14.80 -4.55 -14.27
CA LEU A 168 15.15 -3.72 -15.43
C LEU A 168 16.00 -4.50 -16.44
N ALA A 169 16.94 -5.34 -16.00
CA ALA A 169 17.75 -6.19 -16.86
C ALA A 169 16.92 -7.25 -17.61
N ALA A 170 15.87 -7.79 -16.96
CA ALA A 170 14.87 -8.67 -17.59
C ALA A 170 13.86 -7.91 -18.49
N GLY A 171 13.93 -6.58 -18.56
CA GLY A 171 13.06 -5.75 -19.39
C GLY A 171 11.72 -5.37 -18.75
N HIS A 172 11.47 -5.74 -17.48
CA HIS A 172 10.28 -5.31 -16.75
C HIS A 172 10.43 -3.85 -16.31
N ARG A 173 9.47 -3.01 -16.69
CA ARG A 173 9.40 -1.61 -16.22
C ARG A 173 8.65 -1.54 -14.90
N LEU A 174 9.14 -0.69 -14.01
CA LEU A 174 8.57 -0.48 -12.69
C LEU A 174 8.53 1.00 -12.31
N THR A 175 7.62 1.34 -11.39
CA THR A 175 7.65 2.60 -10.65
C THR A 175 8.07 2.31 -9.21
N ARG A 176 9.12 2.99 -8.72
CA ARG A 176 9.57 2.90 -7.32
C ARG A 176 8.98 4.06 -6.52
N LEU A 177 8.30 3.74 -5.43
CA LEU A 177 7.86 4.66 -4.40
C LEU A 177 8.72 4.43 -3.15
N ASN A 178 9.30 5.48 -2.57
CA ASN A 178 9.99 5.36 -1.29
C ASN A 178 8.94 5.34 -0.17
N THR A 179 8.98 4.31 0.69
CA THR A 179 7.94 4.02 1.68
C THR A 179 8.53 3.69 3.04
N ALA A 180 7.70 3.77 4.09
CA ALA A 180 8.12 3.47 5.45
C ALA A 180 7.35 2.27 6.00
N GLY A 181 8.05 1.32 6.63
CA GLY A 181 7.43 0.35 7.52
C GLY A 181 7.07 1.01 8.86
N GLY A 182 5.77 1.02 9.19
CA GLY A 182 5.11 1.79 10.26
C GLY A 182 5.94 2.32 11.43
N PHE A 183 5.76 1.75 12.63
CA PHE A 183 6.27 2.32 13.90
C PHE A 183 7.80 2.49 13.96
N LEU A 184 8.55 1.69 13.21
CA LEU A 184 10.01 1.67 13.24
C LEU A 184 10.68 2.48 12.11
N ARG A 185 9.90 3.14 11.24
CA ARG A 185 10.41 3.88 10.07
C ARG A 185 11.44 3.11 9.24
N ARG A 186 11.33 1.77 9.18
CA ARG A 186 12.24 0.94 8.39
C ARG A 186 12.11 1.36 6.93
N GLY A 187 13.24 1.65 6.30
CA GLY A 187 13.30 2.05 4.90
C GLY A 187 12.78 0.92 4.04
N ASN A 188 11.63 1.12 3.42
CA ASN A 188 11.09 0.21 2.44
C ASN A 188 10.98 0.96 1.10
N ALA A 189 10.75 0.22 0.04
CA ALA A 189 10.31 0.76 -1.23
C ALA A 189 9.16 -0.09 -1.75
N THR A 190 8.12 0.57 -2.22
CA THR A 190 7.02 -0.08 -2.92
C THR A 190 7.31 0.01 -4.42
N LEU A 191 7.53 -1.13 -5.05
CA LEU A 191 7.68 -1.28 -6.48
C LEU A 191 6.31 -1.63 -7.09
N LEU A 192 5.90 -0.88 -8.11
CA LEU A 192 4.71 -1.15 -8.90
C LEU A 192 5.15 -1.66 -10.27
N VAL A 193 4.83 -2.91 -10.60
CA VAL A 193 5.21 -3.57 -11.86
C VAL A 193 3.94 -3.97 -12.60
N GLY A 194 3.78 -3.47 -13.83
CA GLY A 194 2.75 -3.97 -14.75
C GLY A 194 3.32 -5.14 -15.56
N ALA A 195 2.74 -6.33 -15.40
CA ALA A 195 3.21 -7.55 -16.06
C ALA A 195 2.03 -8.30 -16.69
N LYS A 196 2.21 -8.93 -17.86
CA LYS A 196 1.19 -9.85 -18.39
C LYS A 196 1.08 -11.06 -17.47
N ALA A 197 -0.08 -11.71 -17.37
CA ALA A 197 -0.27 -12.88 -16.50
C ALA A 197 0.85 -13.92 -16.59
N ARG A 198 1.31 -14.25 -17.81
CA ARG A 198 2.40 -15.20 -18.11
C ARG A 198 3.81 -14.76 -17.63
N GLU A 199 4.02 -13.47 -17.40
CA GLU A 199 5.29 -12.85 -17.01
C GLU A 199 5.37 -12.62 -15.48
N VAL A 200 4.28 -12.83 -14.74
CA VAL A 200 4.25 -12.57 -13.29
C VAL A 200 5.17 -13.53 -12.52
N ASP A 201 5.28 -14.79 -12.94
CA ASP A 201 6.09 -15.79 -12.22
C ASP A 201 7.59 -15.51 -12.34
N GLU A 202 8.02 -15.00 -13.50
CA GLU A 202 9.36 -14.46 -13.74
C GLU A 202 9.64 -13.26 -12.82
N VAL A 203 8.72 -12.29 -12.75
CA VAL A 203 8.82 -11.13 -11.83
C VAL A 203 8.94 -11.59 -10.37
N LEU A 204 8.12 -12.56 -9.93
CA LEU A 204 8.18 -13.09 -8.56
C LEU A 204 9.51 -13.81 -8.28
N THR A 205 10.02 -14.59 -9.24
CA THR A 205 11.32 -15.26 -9.16
C THR A 205 12.46 -14.25 -9.04
N LEU A 206 12.46 -13.20 -9.88
CA LEU A 206 13.46 -12.13 -9.84
C LEU A 206 13.48 -11.40 -8.50
N ILE A 207 12.30 -11.11 -7.92
CA ILE A 207 12.21 -10.52 -6.58
C ILE A 207 12.75 -11.50 -5.53
N GLN A 208 12.33 -12.77 -5.55
CA GLN A 208 12.76 -13.78 -4.58
C GLN A 208 14.28 -14.01 -4.58
N THR A 209 14.90 -14.14 -5.76
CA THR A 209 16.34 -14.36 -5.89
C THR A 209 17.18 -13.17 -5.40
N ASN A 210 16.63 -11.96 -5.41
CA ASN A 210 17.32 -10.73 -5.02
C ASN A 210 17.00 -10.24 -3.59
N VAL A 211 16.23 -11.00 -2.81
CA VAL A 211 15.82 -10.65 -1.45
C VAL A 211 16.50 -11.58 -0.43
N ARG A 212 17.17 -11.00 0.56
CA ARG A 212 17.92 -11.76 1.57
C ARG A 212 17.05 -12.23 2.74
N PRO A 213 17.32 -13.42 3.33
CA PRO A 213 16.78 -13.80 4.64
C PRO A 213 17.24 -12.81 5.72
N ARG A 214 16.34 -12.48 6.66
CA ARG A 214 16.61 -11.55 7.77
C ARG A 214 16.58 -12.29 9.10
N THR A 215 17.76 -12.58 9.63
CA THR A 215 17.95 -13.43 10.82
C THR A 215 18.04 -12.66 12.15
N GLU A 216 18.06 -11.31 12.12
CA GLU A 216 18.29 -10.50 13.31
C GLU A 216 17.00 -10.11 14.07
N PRO A 217 16.89 -10.39 15.38
CA PRO A 217 15.76 -9.97 16.20
C PRO A 217 16.02 -8.61 16.91
N ASN A 218 15.50 -7.49 16.37
CA ASN A 218 15.35 -6.25 17.15
C ASN A 218 14.45 -5.18 16.47
N PRO A 219 13.63 -4.37 17.20
CA PRO A 219 13.15 -4.48 18.58
C PRO A 219 11.63 -4.89 18.56
N PRO A 220 10.78 -4.67 19.59
CA PRO A 220 10.06 -5.76 20.21
C PRO A 220 8.55 -5.78 19.87
N GLN A 221 8.17 -6.60 18.90
CA GLN A 221 6.87 -7.30 18.91
C GLN A 221 7.16 -8.77 18.64
N ALA A 222 7.20 -9.55 19.73
CA ALA A 222 7.59 -10.95 19.70
C ALA A 222 6.65 -11.76 18.79
N GLY A 223 7.22 -12.60 17.92
CA GLY A 223 6.46 -13.53 17.08
C GLY A 223 6.07 -13.04 15.68
N MET A 224 6.41 -11.82 15.26
CA MET A 224 6.22 -11.41 13.87
C MET A 224 7.43 -11.76 12.98
N PRO A 225 7.34 -12.73 12.05
CA PRO A 225 8.44 -13.06 11.14
C PRO A 225 8.87 -11.85 10.28
N MET A 226 10.18 -11.67 10.07
CA MET A 226 10.69 -10.61 9.20
C MET A 226 10.93 -11.14 7.78
N TYR A 227 10.26 -10.51 6.84
CA TYR A 227 10.37 -10.78 5.41
C TYR A 227 11.15 -9.63 4.76
N GLY A 228 12.06 -9.94 3.85
CA GLY A 228 12.76 -8.94 3.03
C GLY A 228 11.88 -8.35 1.92
N ALA A 229 10.80 -9.04 1.52
CA ALA A 229 9.73 -8.44 0.72
C ALA A 229 8.33 -9.00 1.05
N THR A 230 7.29 -8.23 0.75
CA THR A 230 5.89 -8.64 0.74
C THR A 230 5.27 -8.24 -0.59
N VAL A 231 4.67 -9.18 -1.31
CA VAL A 231 4.20 -8.98 -2.68
C VAL A 231 2.71 -9.30 -2.79
N PHE A 232 1.97 -8.38 -3.40
CA PHE A 232 0.58 -8.54 -3.77
C PHE A 232 0.44 -8.56 -5.29
N VAL A 233 -0.29 -9.52 -5.84
CA VAL A 233 -0.68 -9.56 -7.25
C VAL A 233 -2.16 -9.26 -7.36
N LEU A 234 -2.48 -8.20 -8.11
CA LEU A 234 -3.83 -7.68 -8.32
C LEU A 234 -4.19 -7.77 -9.81
N ASP A 235 -5.48 -7.86 -10.12
CA ASP A 235 -5.96 -7.63 -11.48
C ASP A 235 -5.82 -6.16 -11.87
N ALA A 236 -5.35 -5.91 -13.10
CA ALA A 236 -5.43 -4.60 -13.72
C ALA A 236 -6.49 -4.63 -14.82
N SER A 237 -7.72 -4.20 -14.50
CA SER A 237 -8.83 -4.09 -15.48
C SER A 237 -8.53 -3.14 -16.64
N LEU A 238 -7.57 -2.23 -16.45
CA LEU A 238 -7.04 -1.34 -17.48
C LEU A 238 -5.55 -1.12 -17.25
N PHE A 239 -4.74 -1.36 -18.28
CA PHE A 239 -3.33 -1.01 -18.32
C PHE A 239 -3.04 -0.24 -19.60
N LEU A 240 -2.83 1.07 -19.48
CA LEU A 240 -2.46 1.94 -20.59
C LEU A 240 -1.04 2.43 -20.40
N ARG A 241 -0.32 2.52 -21.51
CA ARG A 241 1.02 3.09 -21.57
C ARG A 241 1.13 3.93 -22.83
N PHE A 242 1.50 5.19 -22.61
CA PHE A 242 1.75 6.19 -23.64
C PHE A 242 3.27 6.32 -23.87
#